data_AF-A0A960H8Z2-F1
#
_entry.id   AF-A0A960H8Z2-F1
#
_cell.length_a   1.000
_cell.length_b   1.000
_cell.length_c   1.000
_cell.angle_alpha   90.00
_cell.angle_beta   90.00
_cell.angle_gamma   90.00
#
_symmetry.space_group_name_H-M   'P 1'
#
loop_
_entity.id
_entity.type
_entity.pdbx_description
1 polymer ?
#
loop_
_entity_poly.entity_id
_entity_poly.type
_entity_poly.pdbx_seq_one_letter_code
_entity_poly.pdbx_strand_id
1 'polypeptide(L)'
;MAAPQLRLRSPRPGLLALPWDRALADWMAPEVSLRHFPVGPSRHLVKFVESDGELWALKELPARLAAREYDVLTRLEVMALNAVRPAGLVLQPDFDTAILLTRYLTGSWQYRRLFMRLPPDAPKHRARLLDAMATLLVELHRHGVFWGDCSLANTLFSRDGQVLQAFLVDAETSEIHPQLSRGQRTHDVDITVENVAAGLLDVAARLEKPELGPGFIEEALSIRERYERLWELLHSEPTFGFADRYRVESVIRKLNELGFAVDEVSLQPVGEDTVRAADQVRLHVVVGDRRYHATQLQRLTGLDVGEGQARILLGDLQAFQRQLRHEAGHDVDDHTAGQLWVREVAAPAMNRAHSATGGTGTAIQAYCDLLEVRWLLSERAGRDVGTEAALQALAGQVVPPESAAQLVVVETPTEPFSTLDDDE
;
A
#
# COMPACT_ATOMS: atom_id res chain seq x y z
N MET A 1 -32.63 11.50 -24.97
CA MET A 1 -31.43 11.22 -24.17
C MET A 1 -30.65 10.13 -24.86
N ALA A 2 -29.39 10.37 -25.16
CA ALA A 2 -28.50 9.33 -25.65
C ALA A 2 -28.22 8.36 -24.49
N ALA A 3 -28.25 7.06 -24.77
CA ALA A 3 -27.92 6.07 -23.75
C ALA A 3 -26.44 6.23 -23.33
N PRO A 4 -26.12 6.12 -22.03
CA PRO A 4 -24.74 6.12 -21.57
C PRO A 4 -24.01 4.89 -22.13
N GLN A 5 -22.69 5.03 -22.37
CA GLN A 5 -21.85 3.94 -22.84
C GLN A 5 -21.02 3.40 -21.68
N LEU A 6 -21.29 2.16 -21.27
CA LEU A 6 -20.65 1.53 -20.12
C LEU A 6 -19.52 0.59 -20.59
N ARG A 7 -18.32 0.79 -20.06
CA ARG A 7 -17.20 -0.14 -20.16
C ARG A 7 -16.82 -0.60 -18.76
N LEU A 8 -17.34 -1.74 -18.32
CA LEU A 8 -17.09 -2.29 -16.98
C LEU A 8 -16.19 -3.54 -17.05
N ARG A 9 -15.25 -3.63 -16.11
CA ARG A 9 -14.37 -4.81 -15.92
C ARG A 9 -14.93 -5.80 -14.88
N SER A 10 -15.93 -5.36 -14.10
CA SER A 10 -16.64 -6.19 -13.11
C SER A 10 -18.15 -6.00 -13.29
N PRO A 11 -18.78 -6.63 -14.31
CA PRO A 11 -20.19 -6.41 -14.62
C PRO A 11 -21.09 -7.17 -13.63
N ARG A 12 -21.25 -6.61 -12.43
CA ARG A 12 -22.17 -7.14 -11.42
C ARG A 12 -23.56 -6.51 -11.56
N PRO A 13 -24.64 -7.23 -11.19
CA PRO A 13 -26.01 -6.74 -11.37
C PRO A 13 -26.29 -5.41 -10.68
N GLY A 14 -25.84 -5.23 -9.42
CA GLY A 14 -26.02 -3.97 -8.69
C GLY A 14 -25.31 -2.81 -9.38
N LEU A 15 -24.07 -3.03 -9.82
CA LEU A 15 -23.28 -1.99 -10.50
C LEU A 15 -23.91 -1.57 -11.85
N LEU A 16 -24.48 -2.53 -12.59
CA LEU A 16 -25.20 -2.25 -13.85
C LEU A 16 -26.52 -1.51 -13.62
N ALA A 17 -27.14 -1.68 -12.47
CA ALA A 17 -28.43 -1.07 -12.12
C ALA A 17 -28.33 0.37 -11.60
N LEU A 18 -27.12 0.91 -11.41
CA LEU A 18 -26.92 2.29 -11.01
C LEU A 18 -27.46 3.27 -12.06
N PRO A 19 -27.89 4.49 -11.67
CA PRO A 19 -28.55 5.45 -12.56
C PRO A 19 -27.56 6.21 -13.46
N TRP A 20 -26.87 5.46 -14.34
CA TRP A 20 -25.84 5.95 -15.27
C TRP A 20 -26.34 6.99 -16.29
N ASP A 21 -27.64 7.10 -16.47
CA ASP A 21 -28.33 8.07 -17.32
C ASP A 21 -28.52 9.44 -16.66
N ARG A 22 -28.14 9.60 -15.38
CA ARG A 22 -28.24 10.86 -14.62
C ARG A 22 -26.85 11.42 -14.27
N ALA A 23 -26.75 12.73 -14.11
CA ALA A 23 -25.53 13.37 -13.61
C ALA A 23 -25.18 12.84 -12.22
N LEU A 24 -23.89 12.65 -11.91
CA LEU A 24 -23.48 12.06 -10.64
C LEU A 24 -23.92 12.91 -9.45
N ALA A 25 -24.02 14.23 -9.63
CA ALA A 25 -24.50 15.18 -8.63
C ALA A 25 -25.91 14.84 -8.11
N ASP A 26 -26.79 14.33 -8.98
CA ASP A 26 -28.20 14.09 -8.69
C ASP A 26 -28.47 12.72 -8.04
N TRP A 27 -27.44 11.90 -7.86
CA TRP A 27 -27.58 10.59 -7.21
C TRP A 27 -27.80 10.77 -5.70
N MET A 28 -28.87 10.19 -5.17
CA MET A 28 -29.27 10.36 -3.76
C MET A 28 -29.51 9.01 -3.07
N ALA A 29 -29.33 8.99 -1.76
CA ALA A 29 -29.86 7.92 -0.92
C ALA A 29 -31.40 8.07 -0.81
N PRO A 30 -32.15 6.98 -0.56
CA PRO A 30 -31.73 5.59 -0.49
C PRO A 30 -31.69 4.87 -1.86
N GLU A 31 -32.03 5.55 -2.97
CA GLU A 31 -32.05 4.95 -4.32
C GLU A 31 -30.69 4.33 -4.70
N VAL A 32 -29.61 5.01 -4.31
CA VAL A 32 -28.24 4.51 -4.41
C VAL A 32 -27.66 4.40 -3.00
N SER A 33 -27.01 3.27 -2.70
CA SER A 33 -26.29 3.06 -1.43
C SER A 33 -25.01 3.89 -1.36
N LEU A 34 -25.18 5.21 -1.20
CA LEU A 34 -24.09 6.16 -1.09
C LEU A 34 -23.42 6.06 0.29
N ARG A 35 -22.09 6.11 0.28
CA ARG A 35 -21.26 6.15 1.48
C ARG A 35 -20.55 7.50 1.56
N HIS A 36 -20.60 8.13 2.72
CA HIS A 36 -19.85 9.36 2.94
C HIS A 36 -18.44 9.04 3.44
N PHE A 37 -17.46 9.68 2.81
CA PHE A 37 -16.06 9.66 3.23
C PHE A 37 -15.58 11.09 3.31
N PRO A 38 -14.85 11.49 4.35
CA PRO A 38 -14.25 12.82 4.39
C PRO A 38 -13.02 12.83 3.49
N VAL A 39 -13.26 12.91 2.20
CA VAL A 39 -12.23 13.07 1.18
C VAL A 39 -11.57 14.44 1.29
N GLY A 40 -10.29 14.49 0.88
CA GLY A 40 -9.61 15.75 0.60
C GLY A 40 -10.31 16.56 -0.50
N PRO A 41 -9.94 17.83 -0.68
CA PRO A 41 -10.48 18.63 -1.78
C PRO A 41 -10.16 17.95 -3.11
N SER A 42 -11.19 17.68 -3.91
CA SER A 42 -11.05 17.18 -5.28
C SER A 42 -11.50 18.28 -6.23
N ARG A 43 -10.81 18.40 -7.37
CA ARG A 43 -11.20 19.28 -8.47
C ARG A 43 -12.47 18.79 -9.18
N HIS A 44 -12.76 17.51 -9.05
CA HIS A 44 -13.86 16.79 -9.71
C HIS A 44 -14.82 16.23 -8.67
N LEU A 45 -16.09 16.07 -9.04
CA LEU A 45 -17.07 15.45 -8.16
C LEU A 45 -16.73 13.96 -7.94
N VAL A 46 -16.66 13.55 -6.68
CA VAL A 46 -16.44 12.16 -6.28
C VAL A 46 -17.55 11.69 -5.37
N LYS A 47 -18.20 10.57 -5.71
CA LYS A 47 -19.14 9.87 -4.84
C LYS A 47 -18.66 8.44 -4.59
N PHE A 48 -18.95 7.91 -3.40
CA PHE A 48 -18.65 6.51 -3.07
C PHE A 48 -19.95 5.72 -3.00
N VAL A 49 -19.98 4.58 -3.67
CA VAL A 49 -21.16 3.73 -3.78
C VAL A 49 -20.80 2.33 -3.33
N GLU A 50 -21.60 1.79 -2.43
CA GLU A 50 -21.57 0.36 -2.14
C GLU A 50 -22.51 -0.38 -3.08
N SER A 51 -22.00 -1.39 -3.76
CA SER A 51 -22.80 -2.25 -4.64
C SER A 51 -22.21 -3.65 -4.64
N ASP A 52 -23.09 -4.66 -4.57
CA ASP A 52 -22.73 -6.07 -4.61
C ASP A 52 -21.67 -6.46 -3.55
N GLY A 53 -21.75 -5.83 -2.37
CA GLY A 53 -20.82 -6.03 -1.25
C GLY A 53 -19.42 -5.43 -1.45
N GLU A 54 -19.21 -4.64 -2.50
CA GLU A 54 -17.97 -3.94 -2.79
C GLU A 54 -18.19 -2.42 -2.78
N LEU A 55 -17.13 -1.68 -2.43
CA LEU A 55 -17.15 -0.23 -2.39
C LEU A 55 -16.41 0.35 -3.60
N TRP A 56 -17.05 1.29 -4.27
CA TRP A 56 -16.58 1.92 -5.50
C TRP A 56 -16.42 3.42 -5.30
N ALA A 57 -15.40 4.00 -5.90
CA ALA A 57 -15.26 5.45 -6.05
C ALA A 57 -15.63 5.84 -7.49
N LEU A 58 -16.55 6.80 -7.60
CA LEU A 58 -17.05 7.34 -8.85
C LEU A 58 -16.54 8.77 -8.99
N LYS A 59 -15.65 9.03 -9.96
CA LYS A 59 -15.10 10.36 -10.26
C LYS A 59 -15.72 10.86 -11.57
N GLU A 60 -16.49 11.93 -11.52
CA GLU A 60 -17.07 12.57 -12.72
C GLU A 60 -16.11 13.63 -13.26
N LEU A 61 -15.71 13.51 -14.53
CA LEU A 61 -14.75 14.40 -15.18
C LEU A 61 -14.98 14.46 -16.70
N PRO A 62 -14.38 15.42 -17.44
CA PRO A 62 -14.51 15.49 -18.89
C PRO A 62 -14.10 14.19 -19.59
N ALA A 63 -14.85 13.76 -20.60
CA ALA A 63 -14.73 12.43 -21.21
C ALA A 63 -13.30 12.08 -21.65
N ARG A 64 -12.57 13.05 -22.22
CA ARG A 64 -11.17 12.86 -22.64
C ARG A 64 -10.24 12.59 -21.46
N LEU A 65 -10.42 13.29 -20.35
CA LEU A 65 -9.59 13.11 -19.15
C LEU A 65 -9.91 11.77 -18.49
N ALA A 66 -11.19 11.42 -18.36
CA ALA A 66 -11.62 10.13 -17.82
C ALA A 66 -11.04 8.94 -18.60
N ALA A 67 -11.09 9.01 -19.93
CA ALA A 67 -10.52 7.97 -20.80
C ALA A 67 -9.01 7.84 -20.62
N ARG A 68 -8.29 8.97 -20.59
CA ARG A 68 -6.83 8.98 -20.36
C ARG A 68 -6.48 8.39 -18.98
N GLU A 69 -7.16 8.83 -17.92
CA GLU A 69 -6.91 8.37 -16.56
C GLU A 69 -7.22 6.87 -16.42
N TYR A 70 -8.33 6.39 -17.00
CA TYR A 70 -8.67 4.97 -17.05
C TYR A 70 -7.58 4.13 -17.73
N ASP A 71 -7.05 4.60 -18.87
CA ASP A 71 -6.01 3.89 -19.61
C ASP A 71 -4.68 3.86 -18.83
N VAL A 72 -4.32 4.96 -18.16
CA VAL A 72 -3.13 5.01 -17.29
C VAL A 72 -3.29 4.04 -16.12
N LEU A 73 -4.38 4.10 -15.36
CA LEU A 73 -4.65 3.20 -14.24
C LEU A 73 -4.64 1.73 -14.67
N THR A 74 -5.17 1.44 -15.86
CA THR A 74 -5.16 0.08 -16.41
C THR A 74 -3.74 -0.40 -16.68
N ARG A 75 -2.87 0.46 -17.21
CA ARG A 75 -1.45 0.13 -17.41
C ARG A 75 -0.70 -0.03 -16.09
N LEU A 76 -0.97 0.82 -15.09
CA LEU A 76 -0.39 0.69 -13.75
C LEU A 76 -0.77 -0.66 -13.10
N GLU A 77 -2.02 -1.10 -13.25
CA GLU A 77 -2.45 -2.41 -12.77
C GLU A 77 -1.73 -3.56 -13.48
N VAL A 78 -1.53 -3.48 -14.80
CA VAL A 78 -0.77 -4.50 -15.56
C VAL A 78 0.69 -4.55 -15.11
N MET A 79 1.28 -3.41 -14.75
CA MET A 79 2.63 -3.31 -14.17
C MET A 79 2.69 -3.71 -12.69
N ALA A 80 1.56 -4.11 -12.08
CA ALA A 80 1.44 -4.41 -10.66
C ALA A 80 1.89 -3.27 -9.73
N LEU A 81 1.78 -2.02 -10.19
CA LEU A 81 2.13 -0.83 -9.41
C LEU A 81 1.03 -0.49 -8.40
N ASN A 82 1.44 0.08 -7.27
CA ASN A 82 0.54 0.49 -6.20
C ASN A 82 -0.29 1.71 -6.61
N ALA A 83 -1.41 1.46 -7.29
CA ALA A 83 -2.42 2.43 -7.66
C ALA A 83 -3.84 1.87 -7.41
N VAL A 84 -4.83 2.76 -7.32
CA VAL A 84 -6.24 2.35 -7.29
C VAL A 84 -6.61 1.59 -8.56
N ARG A 85 -7.38 0.51 -8.42
CA ARG A 85 -7.68 -0.37 -9.55
C ARG A 85 -8.89 0.15 -10.33
N PRO A 86 -8.78 0.34 -11.66
CA PRO A 86 -9.91 0.81 -12.46
C PRO A 86 -10.93 -0.31 -12.63
N ALA A 87 -12.19 0.00 -12.34
CA ALA A 87 -13.32 -0.91 -12.42
C ALA A 87 -14.14 -0.70 -13.69
N GLY A 88 -14.13 0.51 -14.24
CA GLY A 88 -14.85 0.84 -15.45
C GLY A 88 -14.81 2.31 -15.80
N LEU A 89 -15.39 2.62 -16.96
CA LEU A 89 -15.56 3.96 -17.49
C LEU A 89 -16.96 4.05 -18.10
N VAL A 90 -17.71 5.09 -17.75
CA VAL A 90 -19.05 5.35 -18.28
C VAL A 90 -19.06 6.70 -18.97
N LEU A 91 -19.28 6.71 -20.28
CA LEU A 91 -19.44 7.95 -21.03
C LEU A 91 -20.90 8.39 -20.96
N GLN A 92 -21.14 9.66 -20.67
CA GLN A 92 -22.47 10.23 -20.62
C GLN A 92 -22.59 11.38 -21.65
N PRO A 93 -22.92 11.06 -22.93
CA PRO A 93 -22.88 12.03 -24.02
C PRO A 93 -23.78 13.25 -23.80
N ASP A 94 -24.90 13.08 -23.09
CA ASP A 94 -25.86 14.15 -22.81
C ASP A 94 -25.31 15.21 -21.83
N PHE A 95 -24.25 14.90 -21.07
CA PHE A 95 -23.63 15.80 -20.10
C PHE A 95 -22.22 16.26 -20.50
N ASP A 96 -21.68 15.74 -21.61
CA ASP A 96 -20.27 15.92 -22.02
C ASP A 96 -19.25 15.48 -20.94
N THR A 97 -19.66 14.55 -20.08
CA THR A 97 -18.85 14.00 -19.00
C THR A 97 -18.67 12.49 -19.14
N ALA A 98 -17.75 11.97 -18.34
CA ALA A 98 -17.65 10.56 -18.08
C ALA A 98 -17.43 10.32 -16.59
N ILE A 99 -17.84 9.15 -16.13
CA ILE A 99 -17.61 8.67 -14.77
C ILE A 99 -16.53 7.60 -14.84
N LEU A 100 -15.40 7.85 -14.19
CA LEU A 100 -14.36 6.86 -13.92
C LEU A 100 -14.73 6.11 -12.64
N LEU A 101 -14.75 4.78 -12.72
CA LEU A 101 -15.01 3.90 -11.61
C LEU A 101 -13.69 3.27 -11.17
N THR A 102 -13.36 3.38 -9.89
CA THR A 102 -12.24 2.64 -9.28
C THR A 102 -12.72 1.84 -8.07
N ARG A 103 -12.04 0.73 -7.79
CA ARG A 103 -12.23 -0.03 -6.55
C ARG A 103 -11.71 0.80 -5.40
N TYR A 104 -12.52 0.94 -4.35
CA TYR A 104 -12.04 1.56 -3.12
C TYR A 104 -10.98 0.68 -2.45
N LEU A 105 -9.92 1.30 -1.95
CA LEU A 105 -8.87 0.59 -1.22
C LEU A 105 -9.29 0.42 0.25
N THR A 106 -9.93 -0.70 0.56
CA THR A 106 -10.37 -1.03 1.92
C THR A 106 -9.19 -1.12 2.88
N GLY A 107 -9.37 -0.62 4.12
CA GLY A 107 -8.28 -0.61 5.10
C GLY A 107 -7.17 0.40 4.77
N SER A 108 -7.46 1.38 3.91
CA SER A 108 -6.56 2.50 3.66
C SER A 108 -6.88 3.70 4.54
N TRP A 109 -5.88 4.56 4.68
CA TRP A 109 -5.96 5.82 5.39
C TRP A 109 -5.67 6.96 4.44
N GLN A 110 -6.44 8.03 4.59
CA GLN A 110 -6.13 9.31 3.99
C GLN A 110 -5.20 10.09 4.91
N TYR A 111 -4.22 10.76 4.32
CA TYR A 111 -3.25 11.59 5.02
C TYR A 111 -3.87 12.53 6.07
N ARG A 112 -4.96 13.23 5.73
CA ARG A 112 -5.56 14.26 6.59
C ARG A 112 -5.98 13.69 7.94
N ARG A 113 -6.43 12.44 8.00
CA ARG A 113 -6.80 11.76 9.25
C ARG A 113 -5.57 11.27 10.01
N LEU A 114 -4.65 10.62 9.30
CA LEU A 114 -3.36 10.16 9.84
C LEU A 114 -2.62 11.30 10.55
N PHE A 115 -2.34 12.40 9.84
CA PHE A 115 -1.49 13.47 10.36
C PHE A 115 -2.17 14.35 11.40
N MET A 116 -3.50 14.49 11.38
CA MET A 116 -4.22 15.23 12.43
C MET A 116 -4.32 14.45 13.76
N ARG A 117 -4.25 13.12 13.71
CA ARG A 117 -4.38 12.26 14.89
C ARG A 117 -3.05 11.73 15.40
N LEU A 118 -2.02 11.68 14.55
CA LEU A 118 -0.66 11.45 15.00
C LEU A 118 -0.25 12.58 15.97
N PRO A 119 0.36 12.25 17.12
CA PRO A 119 0.89 13.27 18.01
C PRO A 119 1.85 14.18 17.21
N PRO A 120 1.71 15.51 17.31
CA PRO A 120 2.61 16.45 16.64
C PRO A 120 4.08 16.14 16.93
N ASP A 121 4.35 15.60 18.11
CA ASP A 121 5.68 15.25 18.62
C ASP A 121 6.14 13.82 18.25
N ALA A 122 5.48 13.15 17.30
CA ALA A 122 5.82 11.79 16.85
C ALA A 122 6.43 11.74 15.42
N PRO A 123 7.61 12.35 15.20
CA PRO A 123 8.24 12.44 13.87
C PRO A 123 8.55 11.07 13.25
N LYS A 124 8.72 10.03 14.07
CA LYS A 124 9.00 8.67 13.60
C LYS A 124 7.86 8.07 12.76
N HIS A 125 6.60 8.38 13.07
CA HIS A 125 5.46 7.87 12.30
C HIS A 125 5.32 8.59 10.96
N ARG A 126 5.50 9.92 10.95
CA ARG A 126 5.52 10.72 9.73
C ARG A 126 6.66 10.31 8.81
N ALA A 127 7.85 10.06 9.36
CA ALA A 127 8.98 9.55 8.59
C ALA A 127 8.64 8.27 7.81
N ARG A 128 7.92 7.31 8.42
CA ARG A 128 7.47 6.08 7.73
C ARG A 128 6.49 6.36 6.59
N LEU A 129 5.63 7.37 6.72
CA LEU A 129 4.71 7.78 5.65
C LEU A 129 5.48 8.43 4.48
N LEU A 130 6.45 9.30 4.77
CA LEU A 130 7.32 9.89 3.77
C LEU A 130 8.20 8.84 3.07
N ASP A 131 8.68 7.83 3.81
CA ASP A 131 9.40 6.69 3.22
C ASP A 131 8.52 5.88 2.28
N ALA A 132 7.25 5.64 2.64
CA ALA A 132 6.29 4.95 1.77
C ALA A 132 6.01 5.76 0.48
N MET A 133 5.91 7.08 0.57
CA MET A 133 5.75 7.96 -0.61
C MET A 133 6.98 7.94 -1.51
N ALA A 134 8.18 8.11 -0.94
CA ALA A 134 9.43 8.07 -1.69
C ALA A 134 9.61 6.70 -2.37
N THR A 135 9.25 5.61 -1.68
CA THR A 135 9.24 4.26 -2.23
C THR A 135 8.29 4.14 -3.42
N LEU A 136 7.05 4.61 -3.30
CA LEU A 136 6.10 4.61 -4.41
C LEU A 136 6.64 5.41 -5.61
N LEU A 137 7.19 6.60 -5.37
CA LEU A 137 7.70 7.46 -6.44
C LEU A 137 8.89 6.82 -7.19
N VAL A 138 9.83 6.21 -6.45
CA VAL A 138 10.93 5.44 -7.07
C VAL A 138 10.38 4.30 -7.93
N GLU A 139 9.36 3.58 -7.44
CA GLU A 139 8.77 2.47 -8.17
C GLU A 139 8.08 2.89 -9.46
N LEU A 140 7.28 3.96 -9.41
CA LEU A 140 6.67 4.57 -10.59
C LEU A 140 7.76 4.94 -11.61
N HIS A 141 8.81 5.62 -11.15
CA HIS A 141 9.89 6.11 -12.01
C HIS A 141 10.72 4.97 -12.64
N ARG A 142 10.94 3.86 -11.93
CA ARG A 142 11.60 2.66 -12.46
C ARG A 142 10.82 2.04 -13.62
N HIS A 143 9.50 2.21 -13.62
CA HIS A 143 8.59 1.71 -14.66
C HIS A 143 8.24 2.77 -15.73
N GLY A 144 8.97 3.88 -15.75
CA GLY A 144 8.77 4.93 -16.75
C GLY A 144 7.52 5.80 -16.51
N VAL A 145 6.93 5.75 -15.31
CA VAL A 145 5.72 6.49 -14.96
C VAL A 145 6.08 7.80 -14.28
N PHE A 146 5.72 8.92 -14.90
CA PHE A 146 5.71 10.24 -14.29
C PHE A 146 4.33 10.48 -13.67
N TRP A 147 4.26 10.80 -12.38
CA TRP A 147 3.02 11.02 -11.66
C TRP A 147 2.47 12.43 -11.91
N GLY A 148 3.25 13.47 -11.63
CA GLY A 148 2.92 14.87 -11.91
C GLY A 148 1.92 15.53 -10.95
N ASP A 149 1.35 14.79 -9.99
CA ASP A 149 0.51 15.35 -8.92
C ASP A 149 0.58 14.51 -7.64
N CYS A 150 1.78 14.01 -7.34
CA CYS A 150 2.07 13.31 -6.09
C CYS A 150 1.85 14.30 -4.93
N SER A 151 0.85 14.01 -4.10
CA SER A 151 0.45 14.87 -3.00
C SER A 151 -0.13 14.05 -1.87
N LEU A 152 -0.26 14.66 -0.71
CA LEU A 152 -0.88 14.04 0.45
C LEU A 152 -2.38 13.75 0.23
N ALA A 153 -3.05 14.51 -0.64
CA ALA A 153 -4.46 14.30 -0.98
C ALA A 153 -4.66 13.16 -1.99
N ASN A 154 -3.70 12.98 -2.90
CA ASN A 154 -3.75 11.97 -3.96
C ASN A 154 -3.04 10.65 -3.60
N THR A 155 -2.59 10.53 -2.34
CA THR A 155 -1.91 9.33 -1.83
C THR A 155 -2.75 8.69 -0.72
N LEU A 156 -3.06 7.40 -0.89
CA LEU A 156 -3.59 6.57 0.19
C LEU A 156 -2.49 5.76 0.82
N PHE A 157 -2.59 5.54 2.13
CA PHE A 157 -1.69 4.65 2.84
C PHE A 157 -2.42 3.39 3.25
N SER A 158 -1.75 2.25 3.21
CA SER A 158 -2.27 1.02 3.81
C SER A 158 -1.16 0.25 4.50
N ARG A 159 -1.55 -0.65 5.39
CA ARG A 159 -0.65 -1.53 6.12
C ARG A 159 -0.47 -2.77 5.27
N ASP A 160 0.79 -3.11 5.04
CA ASP A 160 1.18 -4.33 4.36
C ASP A 160 2.13 -5.11 5.28
N GLY A 161 1.54 -5.89 6.20
CA GLY A 161 2.28 -6.60 7.22
C GLY A 161 2.86 -5.59 8.20
N GLN A 162 4.18 -5.52 8.31
CA GLN A 162 4.87 -4.62 9.24
C GLN A 162 5.17 -3.23 8.65
N VAL A 163 4.99 -3.03 7.35
CA VAL A 163 5.32 -1.77 6.66
C VAL A 163 4.07 -0.97 6.31
N LEU A 164 4.27 0.33 6.02
CA LEU A 164 3.27 1.18 5.40
C LEU A 164 3.57 1.26 3.90
N GLN A 165 2.53 1.14 3.08
CA GLN A 165 2.61 1.32 1.64
C GLN A 165 1.76 2.50 1.22
N ALA A 166 2.28 3.27 0.27
CA ALA A 166 1.56 4.33 -0.41
C ALA A 166 0.95 3.80 -1.71
N PHE A 167 -0.19 4.37 -2.09
CA PHE A 167 -0.93 4.08 -3.32
C PHE A 167 -1.29 5.37 -4.05
N LEU A 168 -1.08 5.37 -5.36
CA LEU A 168 -1.51 6.43 -6.27
C LEU A 168 -3.02 6.36 -6.47
N VAL A 169 -3.72 7.46 -6.21
CA VAL A 169 -5.19 7.54 -6.40
C VAL A 169 -5.58 8.29 -7.66
N ASP A 170 -4.88 9.39 -7.94
CA ASP A 170 -5.18 10.26 -9.07
C ASP A 170 -4.07 10.15 -10.12
N ALA A 171 -4.45 9.69 -11.31
CA ALA A 171 -3.55 9.51 -12.44
C ALA A 171 -3.83 10.53 -13.58
N GLU A 172 -4.64 11.56 -13.33
CA GLU A 172 -5.07 12.53 -14.35
C GLU A 172 -3.89 13.24 -15.04
N THR A 173 -2.87 13.59 -14.26
CA THR A 173 -1.64 14.27 -14.73
C THR A 173 -0.53 13.31 -15.13
N SER A 174 -0.74 12.00 -14.93
CA SER A 174 0.30 11.01 -15.12
C SER A 174 0.60 10.73 -16.59
N GLU A 175 1.85 10.35 -16.83
CA GLU A 175 2.38 10.01 -18.14
C GLU A 175 3.23 8.75 -18.04
N ILE A 176 3.12 7.87 -19.03
CA ILE A 176 3.91 6.64 -19.08
C ILE A 176 4.81 6.69 -20.31
N HIS A 177 6.11 6.67 -20.04
CA HIS A 177 7.20 6.68 -21.01
C HIS A 177 7.91 5.32 -21.02
N PRO A 178 8.67 4.98 -22.07
CA PRO A 178 9.53 3.78 -22.05
C PRO A 178 10.54 3.81 -20.89
N GLN A 179 11.09 5.00 -20.61
CA GLN A 179 11.95 5.28 -19.47
C GLN A 179 11.87 6.78 -19.16
N LEU A 180 11.88 7.15 -17.88
CA LEU A 180 12.00 8.56 -17.50
C LEU A 180 13.45 9.04 -17.58
N SER A 181 13.64 10.21 -18.17
CA SER A 181 14.89 10.96 -18.08
C SER A 181 15.15 11.44 -16.64
N ARG A 182 16.42 11.73 -16.31
CA ARG A 182 16.76 12.34 -15.02
C ARG A 182 15.98 13.63 -14.78
N GLY A 183 15.83 14.47 -15.80
CA GLY A 183 15.09 15.73 -15.71
C GLY A 183 13.61 15.54 -15.35
N GLN A 184 12.94 14.57 -15.99
CA GLN A 184 11.55 14.23 -15.66
C GLN A 184 11.41 13.74 -14.22
N ARG A 185 12.32 12.86 -13.76
CA ARG A 185 12.29 12.37 -12.37
C ARG A 185 12.53 13.48 -11.36
N THR A 186 13.52 14.35 -11.62
CA THR A 186 13.79 15.51 -10.74
C THR A 186 12.58 16.42 -10.68
N HIS A 187 11.95 16.71 -11.82
CA HIS A 187 10.75 17.54 -11.85
C HIS A 187 9.58 16.94 -11.06
N ASP A 188 9.34 15.64 -11.16
CA ASP A 188 8.27 14.97 -10.41
C ASP A 188 8.53 14.98 -8.90
N VAL A 189 9.80 14.84 -8.50
CA VAL A 189 10.24 14.98 -7.09
C VAL A 189 10.04 16.43 -6.63
N ASP A 190 10.34 17.43 -7.45
CA ASP A 190 10.12 18.84 -7.12
C ASP A 190 8.63 19.11 -6.86
N ILE A 191 7.75 18.66 -7.76
CA ILE A 191 6.29 18.74 -7.60
C ILE A 191 5.86 18.05 -6.30
N THR A 192 6.38 16.85 -6.04
CA THR A 192 6.06 16.09 -4.82
C THR A 192 6.43 16.88 -3.57
N VAL A 193 7.63 17.46 -3.51
CA VAL A 193 8.11 18.23 -2.36
C VAL A 193 7.24 19.46 -2.13
N GLU A 194 6.90 20.20 -3.19
CA GLU A 194 6.04 21.39 -3.12
C GLU A 194 4.63 21.03 -2.63
N ASN A 195 4.01 20.01 -3.23
CA ASN A 195 2.67 19.55 -2.89
C ASN A 195 2.59 19.03 -1.45
N VAL A 196 3.60 18.26 -1.01
CA VAL A 196 3.64 17.74 0.37
C VAL A 196 3.90 18.86 1.38
N ALA A 197 4.79 19.81 1.06
CA ALA A 197 5.01 20.96 1.92
C ALA A 197 3.71 21.77 2.11
N ALA A 198 2.99 22.06 1.03
CA ALA A 198 1.70 22.73 1.08
C ALA A 198 0.68 21.95 1.92
N GLY A 199 0.56 20.64 1.69
CA GLY A 199 -0.36 19.78 2.46
C GLY A 199 -0.04 19.71 3.95
N LEU A 200 1.24 19.73 4.34
CA LEU A 200 1.65 19.75 5.74
C LEU A 200 1.38 21.11 6.40
N LEU A 201 1.61 22.22 5.69
CA LEU A 201 1.29 23.56 6.18
C LEU A 201 -0.22 23.72 6.41
N ASP A 202 -1.05 23.17 5.51
CA ASP A 202 -2.50 23.10 5.70
C ASP A 202 -2.89 22.31 6.96
N VAL A 203 -2.16 21.25 7.29
CA VAL A 203 -2.36 20.51 8.55
C VAL A 203 -1.97 21.36 9.75
N ALA A 204 -0.81 22.01 9.73
CA ALA A 204 -0.39 22.90 10.82
C ALA A 204 -1.41 24.02 11.08
N ALA A 205 -1.93 24.63 10.01
CA ALA A 205 -2.95 25.67 10.08
C ALA A 205 -4.25 25.14 10.72
N ARG A 206 -4.71 23.96 10.31
CA ARG A 206 -5.94 23.35 10.87
C ARG A 206 -5.78 22.82 12.29
N LEU A 207 -4.58 22.45 12.70
CA LEU A 207 -4.28 22.11 14.09
C LEU A 207 -4.11 23.34 14.97
N GLU A 208 -4.19 24.56 14.40
CA GLU A 208 -3.92 25.82 15.07
C GLU A 208 -2.51 25.86 15.69
N LYS A 209 -1.55 25.20 15.03
CA LYS A 209 -0.15 25.06 15.45
C LYS A 209 0.83 25.55 14.39
N PRO A 210 0.84 26.85 14.06
CA PRO A 210 1.71 27.41 13.03
C PRO A 210 3.20 27.24 13.32
N GLU A 211 3.58 27.05 14.59
CA GLU A 211 4.95 26.77 15.03
C GLU A 211 5.52 25.46 14.48
N LEU A 212 4.68 24.52 14.03
CA LEU A 212 5.11 23.28 13.37
C LEU A 212 5.56 23.50 11.92
N GLY A 213 5.20 24.63 11.31
CA GLY A 213 5.42 24.93 9.89
C GLY A 213 6.86 24.74 9.42
N PRO A 214 7.88 25.31 10.10
CA PRO A 214 9.28 25.12 9.72
C PRO A 214 9.72 23.66 9.71
N GLY A 215 9.36 22.88 10.74
CA GLY A 215 9.71 21.45 10.82
C GLY A 215 9.00 20.63 9.74
N PHE A 216 7.77 20.98 9.39
CA PHE A 216 7.03 20.34 8.29
C PHE A 216 7.64 20.64 6.91
N ILE A 217 8.17 21.85 6.70
CA ILE A 217 8.91 22.17 5.48
C ILE A 217 10.19 21.32 5.39
N GLU A 218 10.94 21.18 6.49
CA GLU A 218 12.12 20.30 6.55
C GLU A 218 11.76 18.84 6.28
N GLU A 219 10.66 18.35 6.86
CA GLU A 219 10.15 17.00 6.61
C GLU A 219 9.80 16.80 5.12
N ALA A 220 9.12 17.74 4.47
CA ALA A 220 8.81 17.69 3.05
C ALA A 220 10.08 17.69 2.17
N LEU A 221 11.05 18.56 2.48
CA LEU A 221 12.33 18.62 1.78
C LEU A 221 13.09 17.29 1.88
N SER A 222 12.96 16.58 3.01
CA SER A 222 13.60 15.27 3.21
C SER A 222 13.11 14.18 2.24
N ILE A 223 11.94 14.35 1.59
CA ILE A 223 11.45 13.40 0.57
C ILE A 223 12.46 13.26 -0.56
N ARG A 224 13.07 14.36 -0.99
CA ARG A 224 14.09 14.34 -2.05
C ARG A 224 15.26 13.45 -1.65
N GLU A 225 15.80 13.66 -0.46
CA GLU A 225 16.95 12.87 0.03
C GLU A 225 16.60 11.39 0.17
N ARG A 226 15.38 11.07 0.64
CA ARG A 226 14.87 9.68 0.72
C ARG A 226 14.75 9.05 -0.66
N TYR A 227 14.16 9.77 -1.61
CA TYR A 227 14.02 9.33 -2.99
C TYR A 227 15.38 9.10 -3.64
N GLU A 228 16.30 10.06 -3.55
CA GLU A 228 17.62 9.98 -4.18
C GLU A 228 18.45 8.84 -3.59
N ARG A 229 18.44 8.69 -2.26
CA ARG A 229 19.12 7.60 -1.57
C ARG A 229 18.58 6.24 -1.97
N LEU A 230 17.26 6.09 -2.09
CA LEU A 230 16.65 4.85 -2.52
C LEU A 230 16.93 4.57 -4.01
N TRP A 231 16.84 5.59 -4.85
CA TRP A 231 17.17 5.49 -6.27
C TRP A 231 18.63 5.03 -6.45
N GLU A 232 19.57 5.63 -5.73
CA GLU A 232 20.97 5.24 -5.74
C GLU A 232 21.16 3.82 -5.20
N LEU A 233 20.50 3.44 -4.10
CA LEU A 233 20.59 2.09 -3.54
C LEU A 233 20.17 1.01 -4.55
N LEU A 234 19.18 1.30 -5.39
CA LEU A 234 18.66 0.35 -6.39
C LEU A 234 19.45 0.31 -7.70
N HIS A 235 20.17 1.39 -8.03
CA HIS A 235 20.88 1.52 -9.32
C HIS A 235 22.40 1.59 -9.17
N SER A 236 22.93 1.64 -7.95
CA SER A 236 24.36 1.58 -7.69
C SER A 236 24.86 0.14 -7.77
N GLU A 237 26.08 -0.02 -8.27
CA GLU A 237 26.81 -1.27 -8.25
C GLU A 237 28.00 -1.16 -7.27
N PRO A 238 27.75 -1.15 -5.94
CA PRO A 238 28.80 -0.91 -4.97
C PRO A 238 29.83 -2.05 -5.00
N THR A 239 31.10 -1.69 -4.88
CA THR A 239 32.22 -2.64 -4.81
C THR A 239 32.63 -2.85 -3.35
N PHE A 240 32.73 -4.11 -2.93
CA PHE A 240 33.12 -4.51 -1.59
C PHE A 240 34.34 -5.44 -1.62
N GLY A 241 35.06 -5.55 -0.51
CA GLY A 241 35.99 -6.67 -0.36
C GLY A 241 35.21 -7.98 -0.22
N PHE A 242 35.74 -9.10 -0.70
CA PHE A 242 35.10 -10.42 -0.61
C PHE A 242 34.79 -10.83 0.86
N ALA A 243 35.59 -10.35 1.81
CA ALA A 243 35.39 -10.56 3.24
C ALA A 243 34.25 -9.72 3.85
N ASP A 244 33.78 -8.67 3.18
CA ASP A 244 32.75 -7.75 3.67
C ASP A 244 31.31 -8.26 3.44
N ARG A 245 31.03 -9.56 3.64
CA ARG A 245 29.71 -10.16 3.40
C ARG A 245 28.57 -9.47 4.18
N TYR A 246 28.87 -8.95 5.38
CA TYR A 246 27.92 -8.17 6.18
C TYR A 246 27.41 -6.90 5.46
N ARG A 247 28.17 -6.34 4.50
CA ARG A 247 27.73 -5.17 3.72
C ARG A 247 26.65 -5.56 2.70
N VAL A 248 26.79 -6.73 2.07
CA VAL A 248 25.77 -7.28 1.17
C VAL A 248 24.47 -7.54 1.94
N GLU A 249 24.57 -8.20 3.09
CA GLU A 249 23.42 -8.42 3.98
C GLU A 249 22.78 -7.10 4.44
N SER A 250 23.59 -6.08 4.72
CA SER A 250 23.10 -4.74 5.10
C SER A 250 22.33 -4.06 3.96
N VAL A 251 22.76 -4.21 2.70
CA VAL A 251 22.04 -3.69 1.53
C VAL A 251 20.70 -4.42 1.35
N ILE A 252 20.71 -5.75 1.39
CA ILE A 252 19.50 -6.57 1.27
C ILE A 252 18.51 -6.25 2.39
N ARG A 253 18.98 -6.13 3.64
CA ARG A 253 18.15 -5.77 4.78
C ARG A 253 17.51 -4.39 4.61
N LYS A 254 18.27 -3.38 4.16
CA LYS A 254 17.72 -2.03 3.91
C LYS A 254 16.63 -2.06 2.84
N LEU A 255 16.82 -2.81 1.76
CA LEU A 255 15.80 -2.98 0.72
C LEU A 255 14.53 -3.65 1.29
N ASN A 256 14.70 -4.71 2.07
CA ASN A 256 13.59 -5.41 2.74
C ASN A 256 12.86 -4.53 3.77
N GLU A 257 13.56 -3.65 4.49
CA GLU A 257 12.99 -2.66 5.41
C GLU A 257 12.16 -1.60 4.66
N LEU A 258 12.55 -1.28 3.42
CA LEU A 258 11.82 -0.37 2.53
C LEU A 258 10.72 -1.07 1.71
N GLY A 259 10.51 -2.38 1.94
CA GLY A 259 9.44 -3.16 1.30
C GLY A 259 9.78 -3.70 -0.10
N PHE A 260 11.05 -3.67 -0.50
CA PHE A 260 11.53 -4.27 -1.75
C PHE A 260 11.87 -5.75 -1.54
N ALA A 261 11.43 -6.60 -2.47
CA ALA A 261 11.84 -8.00 -2.54
C ALA A 261 13.08 -8.14 -3.42
N VAL A 262 14.19 -8.59 -2.83
CA VAL A 262 15.43 -8.91 -3.56
C VAL A 262 15.28 -10.29 -4.20
N ASP A 263 15.36 -10.36 -5.53
CA ASP A 263 15.18 -11.59 -6.33
C ASP A 263 16.53 -12.28 -6.55
N GLU A 264 17.52 -11.53 -7.01
CA GLU A 264 18.86 -12.06 -7.25
C GLU A 264 19.94 -11.12 -6.70
N VAL A 265 21.00 -11.74 -6.15
CA VAL A 265 22.22 -11.07 -5.75
C VAL A 265 23.37 -11.69 -6.52
N SER A 266 23.96 -10.92 -7.43
CA SER A 266 25.15 -11.30 -8.18
C SER A 266 26.37 -10.57 -7.63
N LEU A 267 27.46 -11.31 -7.41
CA LEU A 267 28.76 -10.79 -7.00
C LEU A 267 29.78 -11.08 -8.11
N GLN A 268 30.27 -10.04 -8.78
CA GLN A 268 31.24 -10.18 -9.87
C GLN A 268 32.62 -9.65 -9.45
N PRO A 269 33.72 -10.40 -9.64
CA PRO A 269 35.06 -9.90 -9.34
C PRO A 269 35.39 -8.63 -10.13
N VAL A 270 36.05 -7.67 -9.49
CA VAL A 270 36.44 -6.40 -10.11
C VAL A 270 37.89 -6.50 -10.60
N GLY A 271 38.09 -7.01 -11.83
CA GLY A 271 39.36 -6.94 -12.58
C GLY A 271 40.18 -8.23 -12.59
N GLU A 272 40.80 -8.53 -13.75
CA GLU A 272 41.63 -9.73 -13.97
C GLU A 272 43.13 -9.53 -13.65
N ASP A 273 43.62 -8.29 -13.48
CA ASP A 273 45.06 -8.00 -13.70
C ASP A 273 45.86 -7.35 -12.56
N THR A 274 45.36 -7.26 -11.33
CA THR A 274 46.24 -6.90 -10.19
C THR A 274 45.90 -7.65 -8.91
N VAL A 275 46.93 -8.03 -8.15
CA VAL A 275 46.85 -8.75 -6.87
C VAL A 275 45.99 -8.01 -5.82
N ARG A 276 45.73 -6.71 -6.00
CA ARG A 276 44.81 -5.90 -5.16
C ARG A 276 43.36 -5.82 -5.68
N ALA A 277 43.12 -6.16 -6.94
CA ALA A 277 41.81 -6.22 -7.58
C ALA A 277 41.11 -7.57 -7.35
N ALA A 278 41.89 -8.64 -7.12
CA ALA A 278 41.42 -10.01 -6.94
C ALA A 278 40.45 -10.22 -5.74
N ASP A 279 40.46 -9.32 -4.75
CA ASP A 279 39.62 -9.42 -3.55
C ASP A 279 38.39 -8.51 -3.57
N GLN A 280 38.13 -7.79 -4.67
CA GLN A 280 36.95 -6.93 -4.77
C GLN A 280 35.84 -7.60 -5.56
N VAL A 281 34.62 -7.54 -5.03
CA VAL A 281 33.40 -7.98 -5.70
C VAL A 281 32.46 -6.80 -5.89
N ARG A 282 31.91 -6.69 -7.10
CA ARG A 282 30.83 -5.78 -7.45
C ARG A 282 29.51 -6.44 -7.16
N LEU A 283 28.70 -5.80 -6.31
CA LEU A 283 27.35 -6.24 -6.01
C LEU A 283 26.39 -5.69 -7.07
N HIS A 284 25.65 -6.60 -7.70
CA HIS A 284 24.49 -6.30 -8.51
C HIS A 284 23.26 -6.90 -7.84
N VAL A 285 22.30 -6.06 -7.44
CA VAL A 285 21.04 -6.49 -6.83
C VAL A 285 19.94 -6.35 -7.85
N VAL A 286 19.31 -7.47 -8.19
CA VAL A 286 18.06 -7.47 -8.95
C VAL A 286 16.92 -7.46 -7.94
N VAL A 287 16.18 -6.38 -7.91
CA VAL A 287 14.88 -6.35 -7.23
C VAL A 287 13.85 -6.90 -8.19
N GLY A 288 13.19 -7.98 -7.79
CA GLY A 288 12.17 -8.65 -8.58
C GLY A 288 10.83 -7.92 -8.58
N ASP A 289 9.82 -8.58 -9.17
CA ASP A 289 8.43 -8.13 -9.09
C ASP A 289 8.01 -8.03 -7.62
N ARG A 290 7.43 -6.88 -7.25
CA ARG A 290 6.98 -6.56 -5.89
C ARG A 290 5.93 -7.54 -5.38
N ARG A 291 5.37 -8.43 -6.23
CA ARG A 291 4.41 -9.46 -5.82
C ARG A 291 5.02 -10.86 -5.73
N TYR A 292 6.33 -11.04 -5.59
CA TYR A 292 6.95 -12.37 -5.52
C TYR A 292 6.36 -13.26 -4.41
N HIS A 293 6.40 -12.79 -3.15
CA HIS A 293 5.86 -13.55 -2.02
C HIS A 293 4.34 -13.65 -2.10
N ALA A 294 3.66 -12.59 -2.54
CA ALA A 294 2.21 -12.59 -2.73
C ALA A 294 1.77 -13.65 -3.76
N THR A 295 2.47 -13.74 -4.90
CA THR A 295 2.21 -14.72 -5.96
C THR A 295 2.51 -16.14 -5.48
N GLN A 296 3.61 -16.32 -4.75
CA GLN A 296 3.95 -17.59 -4.13
C GLN A 296 2.87 -18.06 -3.15
N LEU A 297 2.46 -17.19 -2.23
CA LEU A 297 1.43 -17.52 -1.24
C LEU A 297 0.09 -17.79 -1.94
N GLN A 298 -0.30 -16.97 -2.91
CA GLN A 298 -1.53 -17.17 -3.68
C GLN A 298 -1.54 -18.52 -4.40
N ARG A 299 -0.41 -18.93 -4.99
CA ARG A 299 -0.29 -20.25 -5.63
C ARG A 299 -0.47 -21.40 -4.63
N LEU A 300 0.02 -21.25 -3.40
CA LEU A 300 -0.05 -22.29 -2.37
C LEU A 300 -1.40 -22.35 -1.64
N THR A 301 -2.07 -21.20 -1.50
CA THR A 301 -3.19 -21.03 -0.55
C THR A 301 -4.45 -20.45 -1.16
N GLY A 302 -4.35 -19.80 -2.32
CA GLY A 302 -5.42 -19.02 -2.95
C GLY A 302 -5.62 -17.61 -2.36
N LEU A 303 -4.87 -17.23 -1.32
CA LEU A 303 -5.01 -15.90 -0.69
C LEU A 303 -4.38 -14.81 -1.57
N ASP A 304 -5.16 -13.76 -1.90
CA ASP A 304 -4.67 -12.54 -2.54
C ASP A 304 -4.36 -11.49 -1.47
N VAL A 305 -3.07 -11.25 -1.21
CA VAL A 305 -2.58 -10.38 -0.14
C VAL A 305 -1.48 -9.44 -0.62
N GLY A 306 -1.12 -8.46 0.21
CA GLY A 306 0.06 -7.61 -0.01
C GLY A 306 1.38 -8.38 0.19
N GLU A 307 2.47 -7.85 -0.35
CA GLU A 307 3.79 -8.51 -0.33
C GLU A 307 4.36 -8.65 1.09
N GLY A 308 4.23 -7.61 1.90
CA GLY A 308 4.66 -7.60 3.31
C GLY A 308 3.85 -8.57 4.15
N GLN A 309 2.53 -8.65 3.93
CA GLN A 309 1.66 -9.67 4.52
C GLN A 309 2.09 -11.06 4.08
N ALA A 310 2.31 -11.27 2.77
CA ALA A 310 2.69 -12.56 2.24
C ALA A 310 3.98 -13.10 2.85
N ARG A 311 4.98 -12.23 3.05
CA ARG A 311 6.25 -12.61 3.70
C ARG A 311 6.03 -13.15 5.12
N ILE A 312 5.15 -12.52 5.90
CA ILE A 312 4.82 -12.97 7.25
C ILE A 312 4.07 -14.30 7.20
N LEU A 313 3.04 -14.38 6.36
CA LEU A 313 2.17 -15.55 6.25
C LEU A 313 2.90 -16.78 5.70
N LEU A 314 3.83 -16.61 4.75
CA LEU A 314 4.69 -17.69 4.26
C LEU A 314 5.57 -18.26 5.38
N GLY A 315 6.05 -17.41 6.30
CA GLY A 315 6.80 -17.87 7.46
C GLY A 315 5.96 -18.75 8.40
N ASP A 316 4.71 -18.37 8.64
CA ASP A 316 3.77 -19.17 9.45
C ASP A 316 3.37 -20.48 8.74
N LEU A 317 3.09 -20.41 7.43
CA LEU A 317 2.83 -21.60 6.60
C LEU A 317 4.01 -22.58 6.64
N GLN A 318 5.25 -22.11 6.52
CA GLN A 318 6.45 -22.96 6.59
C GLN A 318 6.61 -23.60 7.97
N ALA A 319 6.25 -22.90 9.05
CA ALA A 319 6.22 -23.49 10.39
C ALA A 319 5.18 -24.63 10.48
N PHE A 320 3.97 -24.40 9.97
CA PHE A 320 2.92 -25.41 9.91
C PHE A 320 3.32 -26.62 9.05
N GLN A 321 3.91 -26.40 7.87
CA GLN A 321 4.39 -27.47 7.00
C GLN A 321 5.42 -28.37 7.71
N ARG A 322 6.34 -27.79 8.48
CA ARG A 322 7.32 -28.57 9.27
C ARG A 322 6.65 -29.41 10.35
N GLN A 323 5.67 -28.85 11.05
CA GLN A 323 4.89 -29.58 12.05
C GLN A 323 4.11 -30.75 11.40
N LEU A 324 3.40 -30.47 10.30
CA LEU A 324 2.59 -31.46 9.60
C LEU A 324 3.44 -32.62 9.07
N ARG A 325 4.62 -32.34 8.49
CA ARG A 325 5.56 -33.38 8.02
C ARG A 325 6.06 -34.26 9.15
N HIS A 326 6.31 -33.66 10.32
CA HIS A 326 6.71 -34.41 11.51
C HIS A 326 5.57 -35.31 12.03
N GLU A 327 4.33 -34.84 12.04
CA GLU A 327 3.16 -35.60 12.51
C GLU A 327 2.73 -36.70 11.53
N ALA A 328 2.75 -36.43 10.22
CA ALA A 328 2.37 -37.40 9.18
C ALA A 328 3.45 -38.46 8.92
N GLY A 329 4.71 -38.19 9.27
CA GLY A 329 5.84 -39.09 9.03
C GLY A 329 6.26 -39.21 7.56
N HIS A 330 5.70 -38.38 6.67
CA HIS A 330 6.08 -38.27 5.26
C HIS A 330 5.84 -36.83 4.76
N ASP A 331 6.40 -36.52 3.59
CA ASP A 331 6.16 -35.23 2.94
C ASP A 331 4.72 -35.12 2.46
N VAL A 332 4.10 -33.97 2.78
CA VAL A 332 2.80 -33.56 2.25
C VAL A 332 3.04 -32.57 1.13
N ASP A 333 2.28 -32.73 0.04
CA ASP A 333 2.28 -31.79 -1.08
C ASP A 333 2.04 -30.34 -0.62
N ASP A 334 2.82 -29.39 -1.14
CA ASP A 334 2.86 -28.01 -0.64
C ASP A 334 1.52 -27.28 -0.83
N HIS A 335 0.80 -27.55 -1.93
CA HIS A 335 -0.52 -26.96 -2.16
C HIS A 335 -1.55 -27.54 -1.18
N THR A 336 -1.51 -28.85 -0.94
CA THR A 336 -2.36 -29.51 0.06
C THR A 336 -2.10 -28.97 1.46
N ALA A 337 -0.83 -28.83 1.84
CA ALA A 337 -0.45 -28.23 3.12
C ALA A 337 -0.90 -26.75 3.23
N GLY A 338 -0.81 -25.99 2.14
CA GLY A 338 -1.32 -24.62 2.07
C GLY A 338 -2.82 -24.51 2.32
N GLN A 339 -3.62 -25.35 1.66
CA GLN A 339 -5.08 -25.38 1.86
C GLN A 339 -5.47 -25.81 3.29
N LEU A 340 -4.77 -26.80 3.86
CA LEU A 340 -4.97 -27.21 5.24
C LEU A 340 -4.64 -26.09 6.22
N TRP A 341 -3.50 -25.42 6.03
CA TRP A 341 -3.10 -24.28 6.85
C TRP A 341 -4.13 -23.16 6.81
N VAL A 342 -4.66 -22.80 5.63
CA VAL A 342 -5.72 -21.79 5.52
C VAL A 342 -6.93 -22.18 6.36
N ARG A 343 -7.39 -23.43 6.22
CA ARG A 343 -8.61 -23.91 6.87
C ARG A 343 -8.46 -24.04 8.39
N GLU A 344 -7.33 -24.56 8.85
CA GLU A 344 -7.16 -25.00 10.24
C GLU A 344 -6.46 -23.97 11.11
N VAL A 345 -5.63 -23.11 10.52
CA VAL A 345 -4.82 -22.14 11.25
C VAL A 345 -5.19 -20.71 10.85
N ALA A 346 -5.01 -20.36 9.58
CA ALA A 346 -5.05 -18.98 9.14
C ALA A 346 -6.45 -18.37 9.28
N ALA A 347 -7.49 -18.98 8.70
CA ALA A 347 -8.86 -18.44 8.73
C ALA A 347 -9.43 -18.32 10.16
N PRO A 348 -9.29 -19.34 11.05
CA PRO A 348 -9.66 -19.19 12.45
C PRO A 348 -8.89 -18.07 13.16
N ALA A 349 -7.57 -17.98 12.96
CA ALA A 349 -6.75 -16.96 13.60
C ALA A 349 -7.08 -15.55 13.10
N MET A 350 -7.32 -15.38 11.80
CA MET A 350 -7.78 -14.14 11.19
C MET A 350 -9.08 -13.66 11.82
N ASN A 351 -10.08 -14.53 11.95
CA ASN A 351 -11.37 -14.18 12.56
C ASN A 351 -11.23 -13.76 14.04
N ARG A 352 -10.38 -14.46 14.79
CA ARG A 352 -10.12 -14.16 16.21
C ARG A 352 -9.36 -12.84 16.37
N ALA A 353 -8.33 -12.62 15.54
CA ALA A 353 -7.54 -11.39 15.57
C ALA A 353 -8.38 -10.19 15.17
N HIS A 354 -9.19 -10.31 14.12
CA HIS A 354 -10.07 -9.24 13.66
C HIS A 354 -11.15 -8.89 14.69
N SER A 355 -11.71 -9.90 15.37
CA SER A 355 -12.59 -9.67 16.52
C SER A 355 -11.87 -8.96 17.68
N ALA A 356 -10.61 -9.31 17.95
CA ALA A 356 -9.82 -8.68 19.00
C ALA A 356 -9.54 -7.20 18.71
N THR A 357 -9.41 -6.80 17.43
CA THR A 357 -9.29 -5.39 17.03
C THR A 357 -10.64 -4.69 16.86
N GLY A 358 -11.74 -5.30 17.27
CA GLY A 358 -13.08 -4.73 17.17
C GLY A 358 -13.62 -4.62 15.73
N GLY A 359 -13.11 -5.44 14.81
CA GLY A 359 -13.44 -5.35 13.38
C GLY A 359 -12.65 -4.30 12.61
N THR A 360 -11.65 -3.68 13.24
CA THR A 360 -10.81 -2.66 12.61
C THR A 360 -9.89 -3.28 11.55
N GLY A 361 -9.87 -2.71 10.34
CA GLY A 361 -8.97 -3.11 9.24
C GLY A 361 -9.37 -4.41 8.54
N THR A 362 -8.41 -5.12 7.93
CA THR A 362 -8.70 -6.41 7.29
C THR A 362 -8.34 -7.56 8.22
N ALA A 363 -9.04 -8.69 8.10
CA ALA A 363 -8.76 -9.88 8.92
C ALA A 363 -7.35 -10.45 8.68
N ILE A 364 -6.85 -10.33 7.44
CA ILE A 364 -5.47 -10.68 7.08
C ILE A 364 -4.47 -9.81 7.85
N GLN A 365 -4.66 -8.49 7.85
CA GLN A 365 -3.74 -7.59 8.56
C GLN A 365 -3.79 -7.83 10.07
N ALA A 366 -4.98 -8.04 10.65
CA ALA A 366 -5.12 -8.36 12.06
C ALA A 366 -4.37 -9.65 12.43
N TYR A 367 -4.37 -10.66 11.55
CA TYR A 367 -3.58 -11.87 11.77
C TYR A 367 -2.07 -11.63 11.69
N CYS A 368 -1.60 -10.84 10.72
CA CYS A 368 -0.20 -10.42 10.67
C CYS A 368 0.22 -9.69 11.96
N ASP A 369 -0.61 -8.78 12.44
CA ASP A 369 -0.38 -8.05 13.69
C ASP A 369 -0.35 -9.00 14.90
N LEU A 370 -1.23 -10.02 14.94
CA LEU A 370 -1.23 -11.06 15.98
C LEU A 370 0.09 -11.85 15.99
N LEU A 371 0.60 -12.25 14.82
CA LEU A 371 1.85 -12.99 14.71
C LEU A 371 3.03 -12.15 15.20
N GLU A 372 3.09 -10.87 14.82
CA GLU A 372 4.11 -9.91 15.27
C GLU A 372 4.05 -9.70 16.78
N VAL A 373 2.87 -9.40 17.33
CA VAL A 373 2.69 -9.16 18.77
C VAL A 373 3.07 -10.41 19.58
N ARG A 374 2.67 -11.60 19.12
CA ARG A 374 3.06 -12.86 19.77
C ARG A 374 4.58 -13.04 19.79
N TRP A 375 5.24 -12.76 18.68
CA TRP A 375 6.71 -12.87 18.59
C TRP A 375 7.40 -11.90 19.56
N LEU A 376 7.03 -10.62 19.54
CA LEU A 376 7.63 -9.60 20.42
C LEU A 376 7.39 -9.87 21.91
N LEU A 377 6.18 -10.29 22.28
CA LEU A 377 5.88 -10.68 23.67
C LEU A 377 6.68 -11.91 24.09
N SER A 378 6.87 -12.87 23.20
CA SER A 378 7.65 -14.08 23.46
C SER A 378 9.13 -13.78 23.62
N GLU A 379 9.68 -12.90 22.77
CA GLU A 379 11.06 -12.43 22.86
C GLU A 379 11.33 -11.75 24.21
N ARG A 380 10.45 -10.84 24.62
CA ARG A 380 10.54 -10.15 25.92
C ARG A 380 10.40 -11.08 27.11
N ALA A 381 9.56 -12.11 26.99
CA ALA A 381 9.36 -13.10 28.04
C ALA A 381 10.45 -14.20 28.07
N GLY A 382 11.29 -14.29 27.03
CA GLY A 382 12.26 -15.37 26.85
C GLY A 382 11.63 -16.76 26.64
N ARG A 383 10.33 -16.82 26.33
CA ARG A 383 9.56 -18.06 26.10
C ARG A 383 8.33 -17.76 25.27
N ASP A 384 7.76 -18.78 24.63
CA ASP A 384 6.47 -18.64 23.95
C ASP A 384 5.37 -18.26 24.95
N VAL A 385 4.68 -17.16 24.69
CA VAL A 385 3.54 -16.67 25.48
C VAL A 385 2.21 -17.25 25.03
N GLY A 386 2.17 -17.85 23.84
CA GLY A 386 0.97 -18.40 23.20
C GLY A 386 0.04 -17.36 22.59
N THR A 387 -0.89 -17.85 21.77
CA THR A 387 -1.82 -17.00 21.00
C THR A 387 -2.81 -16.22 21.87
N GLU A 388 -3.26 -16.79 23.00
CA GLU A 388 -4.24 -16.12 23.88
C GLU A 388 -3.68 -14.83 24.51
N ALA A 389 -2.43 -14.86 24.96
CA ALA A 389 -1.78 -13.68 25.53
C ALA A 389 -1.64 -12.56 24.48
N ALA A 390 -1.29 -12.92 23.24
CA ALA A 390 -1.18 -11.97 22.14
C ALA A 390 -2.55 -11.38 21.73
N LEU A 391 -3.61 -12.19 21.70
CA LEU A 391 -4.98 -11.71 21.44
C LEU A 391 -5.46 -10.76 22.54
N GLN A 392 -5.16 -11.04 23.81
CA GLN A 392 -5.48 -10.13 24.91
C GLN A 392 -4.72 -8.81 24.80
N ALA A 393 -3.45 -8.84 24.38
CA ALA A 393 -2.67 -7.63 24.16
C ALA A 393 -3.25 -6.78 23.01
N LEU A 394 -3.68 -7.41 21.90
CA LEU A 394 -4.38 -6.72 20.81
C LEU A 394 -5.70 -6.11 21.27
N ALA A 395 -6.55 -6.88 21.96
CA ALA A 395 -7.85 -6.43 22.44
C ALA A 395 -7.75 -5.31 23.48
N GLY A 396 -6.75 -5.38 24.36
CA GLY A 396 -6.48 -4.35 25.34
C GLY A 396 -5.71 -3.15 24.79
N GLN A 397 -5.32 -3.16 23.51
CA GLN A 397 -4.46 -2.15 22.88
C GLN A 397 -3.12 -1.96 23.62
N VAL A 398 -2.63 -3.00 24.31
CA VAL A 398 -1.36 -3.01 25.06
C VAL A 398 -0.31 -3.77 24.25
N VAL A 399 -0.07 -3.32 23.02
CA VAL A 399 0.94 -3.91 22.14
C VAL A 399 2.33 -3.35 22.46
N PRO A 400 3.42 -4.11 22.21
CA PRO A 400 4.77 -3.58 22.32
C PRO A 400 4.95 -2.29 21.49
N PRO A 401 5.62 -1.24 22.00
CA PRO A 401 5.82 0.03 21.29
C PRO A 401 6.64 -0.09 19.99
N GLU A 402 7.44 -1.13 19.85
CA GLU A 402 8.14 -1.45 18.60
C GLU A 402 7.25 -2.19 17.58
N SER A 403 6.10 -2.71 18.03
CA SER A 403 5.15 -3.41 17.16
C SER A 403 4.52 -2.43 16.19
N ALA A 404 4.49 -2.84 14.92
CA ALA A 404 3.85 -2.04 13.90
C ALA A 404 2.31 -2.05 14.03
N ALA A 405 1.75 -3.02 14.77
CA ALA A 405 0.35 -3.05 15.22
C ALA A 405 -0.05 -1.85 16.09
N GLN A 406 0.91 -1.11 16.66
CA GLN A 406 0.62 0.13 17.39
C GLN A 406 -0.11 1.16 16.52
N LEU A 407 0.08 1.13 15.19
CA LEU A 407 -0.65 2.00 14.27
C LEU A 407 -2.16 1.76 14.29
N VAL A 408 -2.61 0.51 14.50
CA VAL A 408 -4.05 0.17 14.61
C VAL A 408 -4.64 0.71 15.92
N VAL A 409 -3.83 0.75 16.99
CA VAL A 409 -4.22 1.38 18.27
C VAL A 409 -4.36 2.90 18.11
N VAL A 410 -3.50 3.51 17.29
CA VAL A 410 -3.49 4.96 17.05
C VAL A 410 -4.56 5.37 16.03
N GLU A 411 -4.99 4.47 15.13
CA GLU A 411 -5.94 4.84 14.07
C GLU A 411 -6.82 3.68 13.55
N THR A 412 -8.11 3.95 13.45
CA THR A 412 -9.07 3.16 12.67
C THR A 412 -8.91 3.52 11.18
N PRO A 413 -8.65 2.56 10.27
CA PRO A 413 -8.73 2.77 8.83
C PRO A 413 -10.00 3.48 8.40
N THR A 414 -9.98 4.03 7.20
CA THR A 414 -11.16 4.73 6.68
C THR A 414 -12.32 3.75 6.54
N GLU A 415 -13.19 3.72 7.53
CA GLU A 415 -14.44 2.98 7.51
C GLU A 415 -15.54 3.86 6.91
N PRO A 416 -16.40 3.30 6.04
CA PRO A 416 -17.57 4.01 5.58
C PRO A 416 -18.44 4.37 6.78
N PHE A 417 -18.95 5.60 6.82
CA PHE A 417 -20.10 5.87 7.68
C PHE A 417 -21.30 5.02 7.22
N SER A 418 -22.25 4.76 8.13
CA SER A 418 -23.55 4.18 7.77
C SER A 418 -24.14 4.91 6.56
N THR A 419 -24.95 4.21 5.76
CA THR A 419 -25.73 4.87 4.71
C THR A 419 -26.37 6.11 5.31
N LEU A 420 -26.36 7.21 4.56
CA LEU A 420 -27.11 8.40 4.96
C LEU A 420 -28.58 7.97 5.00
N ASP A 421 -29.04 7.57 6.18
CA ASP A 421 -30.45 7.52 6.50
C ASP A 421 -30.81 8.99 6.71
N ASP A 422 -31.68 9.52 5.86
CA ASP A 422 -32.14 10.90 5.95
C ASP A 422 -32.74 11.14 7.34
N ASP A 423 -31.99 11.85 8.19
CA ASP A 423 -32.50 12.56 9.37
C ASP A 423 -31.71 13.88 9.52
N GLU A 424 -32.01 14.83 8.62
CA GLU A 424 -32.33 16.26 8.85
C GLU A 424 -32.23 17.10 7.57
#